data_AF-A0A914Y9V3-F1
#
_entry.id   AF-A0A914Y9V3-F1
#
_cell.length_a   1.000
_cell.length_b   1.000
_cell.length_c   1.000
_cell.angle_alpha   90.00
_cell.angle_beta   90.00
_cell.angle_gamma   90.00
#
_symmetry.space_group_name_H-M   'P 1'
#
loop_
_entity.id
_entity.type
_entity.pdbx_description
1 polymer ?
#
loop_
_entity_poly.entity_id
_entity_poly.type
_entity_poly.pdbx_seq_one_letter_code
_entity_poly.pdbx_strand_id
1 'polypeptide(L)'
;MSGLAWFLNELALAWIHDKVPRGFDPLPDLWFQWFPEIRGAIQITEYIMIFMTINALAVVICHQHRWIVARRVFFCVGLAYTFRAICISLLQVPVPSVNTYCAPKGDGTFSSVMERVRRTFWSAGIEQLRPRELCGDLIVSGHTLTLFITMMTFRHYTPKRLTYLGYFYNALAFVALICILLARKHYSIDIFLGYFVSTRIFWSYHALANSYHQGDIDSNPLSQSWWTFAVRYFESDAPPPNLFLNVLEWPSSCPSKFRRRFSM
;
A
#
# COMPACT_ATOMS: atom_id res chain seq x y z
N MET A 1 -7.27 8.20 -11.56
CA MET A 1 -7.55 6.79 -11.16
C MET A 1 -7.26 6.53 -9.68
N SER A 2 -6.11 6.97 -9.15
CA SER A 2 -5.70 6.68 -7.76
C SER A 2 -6.60 7.31 -6.69
N GLY A 3 -7.11 8.54 -6.91
CA GLY A 3 -8.08 9.16 -6.01
C GLY A 3 -9.45 8.44 -5.98
N LEU A 4 -9.87 7.87 -7.11
CA LEU A 4 -11.09 7.06 -7.19
C LEU A 4 -10.91 5.74 -6.44
N ALA A 5 -9.79 5.06 -6.63
CA ALA A 5 -9.48 3.82 -5.91
C ALA A 5 -9.43 4.04 -4.39
N TRP A 6 -8.83 5.15 -3.95
CA TRP A 6 -8.84 5.53 -2.54
C TRP A 6 -10.26 5.81 -2.03
N PHE A 7 -11.05 6.62 -2.74
CA PHE A 7 -12.44 6.89 -2.36
C PHE A 7 -13.28 5.60 -2.29
N LEU A 8 -13.14 4.70 -3.26
CA LEU A 8 -13.84 3.41 -3.26
C LEU A 8 -13.43 2.53 -2.07
N ASN A 9 -12.15 2.52 -1.70
CA ASN A 9 -11.68 1.80 -0.53
C ASN A 9 -12.26 2.38 0.77
N GLU A 10 -12.32 3.70 0.90
CA GLU A 10 -12.93 4.35 2.08
C GLU A 10 -14.44 4.11 2.15
N LEU A 11 -15.13 4.21 1.01
CA LEU A 11 -16.55 3.92 0.91
C LEU A 11 -16.84 2.47 1.27
N ALA A 12 -16.05 1.52 0.75
CA ALA A 12 -16.15 0.11 1.07
C ALA A 12 -15.99 -0.10 2.58
N LEU A 13 -14.91 0.42 3.19
CA LEU A 13 -14.67 0.30 4.63
C LEU A 13 -15.82 0.88 5.47
N ALA A 14 -16.34 2.05 5.12
CA ALA A 14 -17.44 2.69 5.83
C ALA A 14 -18.75 1.88 5.73
N TRP A 15 -19.04 1.31 4.56
CA TRP A 15 -20.20 0.47 4.31
C TRP A 15 -20.13 -0.88 5.01
N ILE A 16 -18.95 -1.48 5.00
CA ILE A 16 -18.67 -2.80 5.55
C ILE A 16 -18.71 -2.81 7.08
N HIS A 17 -18.37 -1.70 7.72
CA HIS A 17 -18.33 -1.59 9.18
C HIS A 17 -19.59 -2.12 9.88
N ASP A 18 -20.76 -1.82 9.31
CA ASP A 18 -22.03 -2.24 9.87
C ASP A 18 -22.34 -3.73 9.60
N LYS A 19 -21.65 -4.36 8.63
CA LYS A 19 -21.82 -5.77 8.23
C LYS A 19 -20.85 -6.74 8.92
N VAL A 20 -19.86 -6.25 9.65
CA VAL A 20 -18.92 -7.10 10.39
C VAL A 20 -19.69 -7.95 11.43
N PRO A 21 -19.50 -9.28 11.46
CA PRO A 21 -20.09 -10.14 12.48
C PRO A 21 -19.49 -9.77 13.85
N ARG A 22 -20.35 -9.44 14.83
CA ARG A 22 -19.95 -9.13 16.22
C ARG A 22 -20.37 -10.26 17.14
N GLY A 23 -19.59 -10.52 18.18
CA GLY A 23 -19.87 -11.57 19.17
C GLY A 23 -19.45 -12.98 18.75
N PHE A 24 -18.61 -13.09 17.70
CA PHE A 24 -17.95 -14.34 17.33
C PHE A 24 -16.49 -14.29 17.77
N ASP A 25 -15.97 -15.43 18.19
CA ASP A 25 -14.54 -15.58 18.47
C ASP A 25 -13.71 -15.46 17.17
N PRO A 26 -12.44 -15.05 17.29
CA PRO A 26 -11.51 -15.02 16.16
C PRO A 26 -11.43 -16.38 15.45
N LEU A 27 -11.26 -16.35 14.13
CA LEU A 27 -11.02 -17.57 13.35
C LEU A 27 -9.70 -18.23 13.79
N PRO A 28 -9.61 -19.58 13.72
CA PRO A 28 -8.38 -20.28 14.04
C PRO A 28 -7.29 -19.90 13.04
N ASP A 29 -6.25 -19.23 13.53
CA ASP A 29 -5.08 -18.83 12.77
C ASP A 29 -3.84 -19.52 13.34
N LEU A 30 -2.98 -20.05 12.47
CA LEU A 30 -1.78 -20.78 12.89
C LEU A 30 -0.85 -19.90 13.73
N TRP A 31 -0.69 -18.61 13.38
CA TRP A 31 0.16 -17.70 14.13
C TRP A 31 -0.39 -17.45 15.54
N PHE A 32 -1.70 -17.31 15.68
CA PHE A 32 -2.35 -17.01 16.96
C PHE A 32 -2.25 -18.16 17.97
N GLN A 33 -2.06 -19.39 17.49
CA GLN A 33 -1.82 -20.56 18.34
C GLN A 33 -0.41 -20.57 18.94
N TRP A 34 0.57 -19.99 18.24
CA TRP A 34 1.99 -20.06 18.63
C TRP A 34 2.45 -18.82 19.39
N PHE A 35 1.85 -17.66 19.10
CA PHE A 35 2.30 -16.38 19.64
C PHE A 35 1.19 -15.62 20.41
N PRO A 36 1.54 -15.00 21.56
CA PRO A 36 0.60 -14.19 22.33
C PRO A 36 0.29 -12.85 21.65
N GLU A 37 -0.84 -12.25 22.03
CA GLU A 37 -1.23 -10.91 21.58
C GLU A 37 -0.41 -9.82 22.31
N ILE A 38 0.21 -8.92 21.57
CA ILE A 38 0.91 -7.73 22.08
C ILE A 38 0.29 -6.48 21.44
N ARG A 39 -0.67 -5.87 22.15
CA ARG A 39 -1.47 -4.73 21.63
C ARG A 39 -0.64 -3.51 21.20
N GLY A 40 0.50 -3.28 21.87
CA GLY A 40 1.39 -2.16 21.55
C GLY A 40 2.21 -2.34 20.26
N ALA A 41 2.30 -3.56 19.72
CA ALA A 41 3.17 -3.85 18.58
C ALA A 41 2.73 -3.11 17.30
N ILE A 42 1.43 -2.82 17.14
CA ILE A 42 0.93 -2.10 15.95
C ILE A 42 1.51 -0.69 15.83
N GLN A 43 1.80 -0.01 16.94
CA GLN A 43 2.37 1.34 16.92
C GLN A 43 3.76 1.33 16.25
N ILE A 44 4.55 0.27 16.46
CA ILE A 44 5.86 0.10 15.83
C ILE A 44 5.69 -0.04 14.31
N THR A 45 4.73 -0.86 13.86
CA THR A 45 4.38 -0.98 12.45
C THR A 45 3.96 0.37 11.86
N GLU A 46 3.10 1.12 12.54
CA GLU A 46 2.62 2.44 12.09
C GLU A 46 3.80 3.42 11.91
N TYR A 47 4.72 3.49 12.88
CA TYR A 47 5.92 4.34 12.77
C TYR A 47 6.84 3.91 11.61
N ILE A 48 7.10 2.61 11.47
CA ILE A 48 7.90 2.08 10.37
C ILE A 48 7.24 2.39 9.01
N MET A 49 5.93 2.19 8.91
CA MET A 49 5.17 2.45 7.69
C MET A 49 5.20 3.93 7.31
N ILE A 50 4.98 4.84 8.27
CA ILE A 50 5.07 6.29 8.04
C ILE A 50 6.49 6.66 7.57
N PHE A 51 7.51 6.17 8.26
CA PHE A 51 8.90 6.40 7.89
C PHE A 51 9.19 5.92 6.45
N MET A 52 8.81 4.69 6.11
CA MET A 52 9.00 4.15 4.77
C MET A 52 8.22 4.91 3.70
N THR A 53 7.00 5.32 4.01
CA THR A 53 6.13 6.08 3.09
C THR A 53 6.70 7.47 2.80
N ILE A 54 7.17 8.20 3.83
CA ILE A 54 7.79 9.52 3.65
C ILE A 54 9.04 9.40 2.76
N ASN A 55 9.88 8.40 3.01
CA ASN A 55 11.08 8.19 2.19
C ASN A 55 10.74 7.77 0.75
N ALA A 56 9.74 6.93 0.55
CA ALA A 56 9.27 6.58 -0.78
C ALA A 56 8.73 7.81 -1.53
N LEU A 57 7.94 8.67 -0.86
CA LEU A 57 7.48 9.93 -1.43
C LEU A 57 8.65 10.87 -1.76
N ALA A 58 9.67 10.94 -0.89
CA ALA A 58 10.88 11.72 -1.17
C ALA A 58 11.59 11.21 -2.42
N VAL A 59 11.72 9.89 -2.60
CA VAL A 59 12.26 9.28 -3.83
C VAL A 59 11.43 9.68 -5.04
N VAL A 60 10.09 9.59 -4.98
CA VAL A 60 9.21 9.97 -6.10
C VAL A 60 9.37 11.45 -6.47
N ILE A 61 9.40 12.34 -5.48
CA ILE A 61 9.48 13.80 -5.70
C ILE A 61 10.86 14.23 -6.21
N CYS A 62 11.92 13.60 -5.69
CA CYS A 62 13.31 13.90 -6.06
C CYS A 62 13.77 13.09 -7.27
N HIS A 63 12.95 12.25 -7.90
CA HIS A 63 13.39 11.53 -9.10
C HIS A 63 13.45 12.48 -10.31
N GLN A 64 14.48 12.36 -11.16
CA GLN A 64 14.59 13.13 -12.41
C GLN A 64 13.28 13.09 -13.24
N HIS A 65 12.70 11.89 -13.33
CA HIS A 65 11.41 11.62 -13.98
C HIS A 65 10.22 11.54 -12.99
N ARG A 66 10.13 12.44 -12.01
CA ARG A 66 9.12 12.43 -10.93
C ARG A 66 7.68 12.14 -11.35
N TRP A 67 7.19 12.74 -12.44
CA TRP A 67 5.82 12.53 -12.91
C TRP A 67 5.59 11.12 -13.45
N ILE A 68 6.61 10.55 -14.10
CA ILE A 68 6.59 9.18 -14.62
C ILE A 68 6.62 8.19 -13.46
N VAL A 69 7.52 8.39 -12.49
CA VAL A 69 7.57 7.52 -11.30
C VAL A 69 6.27 7.61 -10.50
N ALA A 70 5.77 8.83 -10.28
CA ALA A 70 4.53 9.06 -9.56
C ALA A 70 3.36 8.31 -10.22
N ARG A 71 3.14 8.45 -11.52
CA ARG A 71 2.03 7.74 -12.20
C ARG A 71 2.17 6.21 -12.10
N ARG A 72 3.38 5.66 -12.23
CA ARG A 72 3.64 4.21 -12.11
C ARG A 72 3.30 3.70 -10.71
N VAL A 73 3.82 4.37 -9.68
CA VAL A 73 3.60 4.00 -8.27
C VAL A 73 2.13 4.17 -7.89
N PHE A 74 1.52 5.31 -8.21
CA PHE A 74 0.12 5.59 -7.91
C PHE A 74 -0.86 4.69 -8.67
N PHE A 75 -0.48 4.18 -9.84
CA PHE A 75 -1.25 3.16 -10.53
C PHE A 75 -1.18 1.82 -9.80
N CYS A 76 0.02 1.38 -9.39
CA CYS A 76 0.19 0.15 -8.60
C CYS A 76 -0.57 0.21 -7.27
N VAL A 77 -0.49 1.34 -6.55
CA VAL A 77 -1.28 1.60 -5.33
C VAL A 77 -2.77 1.54 -5.65
N GLY A 78 -3.23 2.26 -6.68
CA GLY A 78 -4.64 2.30 -7.04
C GLY A 78 -5.21 0.92 -7.38
N LEU A 79 -4.46 0.10 -8.11
CA LEU A 79 -4.87 -1.25 -8.47
C LEU A 79 -4.93 -2.17 -7.24
N ALA A 80 -3.93 -2.10 -6.35
CA ALA A 80 -3.89 -2.89 -5.12
C ALA A 80 -5.03 -2.55 -4.15
N TYR A 81 -5.33 -1.26 -3.97
CA TYR A 81 -6.41 -0.82 -3.09
C TYR A 81 -7.80 -1.05 -3.72
N THR A 82 -7.92 -1.01 -5.05
CA THR A 82 -9.15 -1.46 -5.72
C THR A 82 -9.39 -2.95 -5.47
N PHE A 83 -8.36 -3.79 -5.61
CA PHE A 83 -8.45 -5.22 -5.31
C PHE A 83 -8.88 -5.46 -3.86
N ARG A 84 -8.25 -4.77 -2.90
CA ARG A 84 -8.64 -4.80 -1.49
C ARG A 84 -10.10 -4.39 -1.28
N ALA A 85 -10.54 -3.28 -1.87
CA ALA A 85 -11.92 -2.80 -1.74
C ALA A 85 -12.93 -3.85 -2.23
N ILE A 86 -12.63 -4.55 -3.33
CA ILE A 86 -13.45 -5.65 -3.84
C ILE A 86 -13.46 -6.82 -2.84
N CYS A 87 -12.30 -7.27 -2.36
CA CYS A 87 -12.20 -8.39 -1.43
C CYS A 87 -12.97 -8.15 -0.13
N ILE A 88 -12.80 -6.97 0.47
CA ILE A 88 -13.53 -6.61 1.70
C ILE A 88 -15.04 -6.52 1.37
N SER A 89 -15.44 -6.03 0.20
CA SER A 89 -16.87 -5.95 -0.16
C SER A 89 -17.52 -7.32 -0.33
N LEU A 90 -16.75 -8.33 -0.75
CA LEU A 90 -17.24 -9.68 -0.99
C LEU A 90 -17.28 -10.54 0.28
N LEU A 91 -16.28 -10.42 1.15
CA LEU A 91 -16.16 -11.29 2.33
C LEU A 91 -15.89 -10.48 3.59
N GLN A 92 -16.60 -10.84 4.65
CA GLN A 92 -16.47 -10.27 5.99
C GLN A 92 -16.13 -11.36 6.98
N VAL A 93 -15.03 -11.18 7.70
CA VAL A 93 -14.57 -12.10 8.73
C VAL A 93 -14.72 -11.46 10.12
N PRO A 94 -14.79 -12.24 11.20
CA PRO A 94 -14.77 -11.70 12.56
C PRO A 94 -13.42 -11.07 12.89
N VAL A 95 -13.41 -10.16 13.86
CA VAL A 95 -12.21 -9.42 14.26
C VAL A 95 -11.17 -10.38 14.88
N PRO A 96 -9.88 -10.30 14.52
CA PRO A 96 -8.86 -11.25 14.99
C PRO A 96 -8.49 -11.14 16.48
N SER A 97 -8.91 -10.08 17.16
CA SER A 97 -8.72 -9.89 18.61
C SER A 97 -10.02 -9.48 19.28
N VAL A 98 -10.39 -10.22 20.35
CA VAL A 98 -11.53 -9.91 21.23
C VAL A 98 -11.38 -8.57 21.97
N ASN A 99 -10.16 -8.06 22.04
CA ASN A 99 -9.81 -6.83 22.76
C ASN A 99 -9.85 -5.58 21.87
N THR A 100 -10.17 -5.76 20.59
CA THR A 100 -10.22 -4.65 19.63
C THR A 100 -11.51 -3.87 19.82
N TYR A 101 -11.38 -2.59 20.16
CA TYR A 101 -12.53 -1.69 20.24
C TYR A 101 -13.11 -1.42 18.85
N CYS A 102 -14.42 -1.61 18.71
CA CYS A 102 -15.19 -1.27 17.53
C CYS A 102 -16.26 -0.25 17.92
N ALA A 103 -16.41 0.83 17.15
CA ALA A 103 -17.51 1.77 17.38
C ALA A 103 -18.88 1.10 17.22
N PRO A 104 -19.94 1.61 17.85
CA PRO A 104 -21.29 1.11 17.65
C PRO A 104 -21.68 1.14 16.15
N LYS A 105 -22.42 0.11 15.71
CA LYS A 105 -22.99 0.10 14.35
C LYS A 105 -23.95 1.29 14.23
N GLY A 106 -23.93 1.94 13.07
CA GLY A 106 -24.93 2.97 12.77
C GLY A 106 -26.21 2.33 12.27
N ASP A 107 -27.23 3.15 12.01
CA ASP A 107 -28.52 2.70 11.45
C ASP A 107 -28.41 2.20 9.99
N GLY A 108 -27.20 2.18 9.41
CA GLY A 108 -26.95 1.78 8.02
C GLY A 108 -27.44 2.80 6.99
N THR A 109 -28.01 3.93 7.43
CA THR A 109 -28.51 4.99 6.55
C THR A 109 -27.37 5.62 5.75
N PHE A 110 -27.58 5.88 4.45
CA PHE A 110 -26.58 6.44 3.54
C PHE A 110 -25.93 7.73 4.07
N SER A 111 -26.66 8.55 4.82
CA SER A 111 -26.13 9.75 5.49
C SER A 111 -25.03 9.43 6.51
N SER A 112 -25.22 8.40 7.34
CA SER A 112 -24.25 7.95 8.34
C SER A 112 -22.97 7.35 7.73
N VAL A 113 -23.12 6.62 6.62
CA VAL A 113 -21.97 6.09 5.85
C VAL A 113 -21.18 7.24 5.23
N MET A 114 -21.87 8.21 4.62
CA MET A 114 -21.24 9.37 4.01
C MET A 114 -20.51 10.24 5.04
N GLU A 115 -21.05 10.39 6.25
CA GLU A 115 -20.39 11.10 7.34
C GLU A 115 -19.07 10.42 7.76
N ARG A 116 -19.06 9.08 7.87
CA ARG A 116 -17.85 8.30 8.16
C ARG A 116 -16.80 8.42 7.05
N VAL A 117 -17.24 8.41 5.79
CA VAL A 117 -16.36 8.67 4.64
C VAL A 117 -15.77 10.08 4.75
N ARG A 118 -16.58 11.12 5.03
CA ARG A 118 -16.08 12.50 5.19
C ARG A 118 -15.04 12.62 6.29
N ARG A 119 -15.27 11.98 7.44
CA ARG A 119 -14.33 11.99 8.58
C ARG A 119 -13.03 11.26 8.26
N THR A 120 -13.09 10.18 7.48
CA THR A 120 -11.88 9.41 7.11
C THR A 120 -11.17 9.97 5.87
N PHE A 121 -11.88 10.63 4.96
CA PHE A 121 -11.28 11.15 3.72
C PHE A 121 -10.11 12.10 4.00
N TRP A 122 -10.16 12.85 5.10
CA TRP A 122 -9.07 13.74 5.48
C TRP A 122 -7.89 13.05 6.17
N SER A 123 -8.03 11.79 6.58
CA SER A 123 -6.95 11.05 7.26
C SER A 123 -5.92 10.46 6.29
N ALA A 124 -6.09 10.63 4.96
CA ALA A 124 -5.14 10.19 3.92
C ALA A 124 -4.72 8.72 4.03
N GLY A 125 -5.54 7.86 4.63
CA GLY A 125 -5.23 6.44 4.87
C GLY A 125 -4.30 6.16 6.07
N ILE A 126 -3.96 7.16 6.89
CA ILE A 126 -3.17 7.00 8.12
C ILE A 126 -4.11 6.58 9.26
N GLU A 127 -3.99 5.34 9.75
CA GLU A 127 -4.83 4.79 10.84
C GLU A 127 -4.73 5.64 12.11
N GLN A 128 -3.56 6.21 12.41
CA GLN A 128 -3.36 7.06 13.58
C GLN A 128 -4.08 8.41 13.54
N LEU A 129 -4.45 8.91 12.34
CA LEU A 129 -5.29 10.09 12.16
C LEU A 129 -6.78 9.73 12.04
N ARG A 130 -7.11 8.43 11.95
CA ARG A 130 -8.48 7.94 11.95
C ARG A 130 -8.94 7.82 13.42
N PRO A 131 -10.12 8.34 13.80
CA PRO A 131 -10.73 7.91 15.04
C PRO A 131 -10.87 6.37 14.97
N ARG A 132 -10.27 5.65 15.93
CA ARG A 132 -10.16 4.18 15.98
C ARG A 132 -11.53 3.52 16.18
N GLU A 133 -12.42 3.71 15.22
CA GLU A 133 -13.84 3.45 15.34
C GLU A 133 -14.33 2.48 14.26
N LEU A 134 -13.65 2.39 13.11
CA LEU A 134 -14.07 1.52 12.01
C LEU A 134 -13.42 0.13 12.07
N CYS A 135 -14.20 -0.86 12.50
CA CYS A 135 -13.92 -2.29 12.28
C CYS A 135 -14.41 -2.75 10.90
N GLY A 136 -13.73 -3.73 10.29
CA GLY A 136 -14.07 -4.25 8.95
C GLY A 136 -12.90 -4.28 7.98
N ASP A 137 -11.75 -3.72 8.36
CA ASP A 137 -10.49 -3.85 7.63
C ASP A 137 -9.82 -5.20 7.89
N LEU A 138 -10.47 -6.29 7.46
CA LEU A 138 -10.12 -7.64 7.92
C LEU A 138 -9.73 -8.60 6.80
N ILE A 139 -9.70 -8.16 5.54
CA ILE A 139 -9.26 -8.96 4.40
C ILE A 139 -8.35 -8.13 3.50
N VAL A 140 -7.16 -8.67 3.21
CA VAL A 140 -6.05 -7.98 2.52
C VAL A 140 -5.59 -6.75 3.31
N SER A 141 -4.51 -6.92 4.08
CA SER A 141 -4.03 -5.87 4.99
C SER A 141 -3.53 -4.62 4.25
N GLY A 142 -4.12 -3.47 4.60
CA GLY A 142 -3.67 -2.16 4.11
C GLY A 142 -2.23 -1.83 4.48
N HIS A 143 -1.84 -2.09 5.72
CA HIS A 143 -0.47 -1.90 6.22
C HIS A 143 0.53 -2.68 5.37
N THR A 144 0.23 -3.95 5.14
CA THR A 144 1.08 -4.82 4.32
C THR A 144 1.19 -4.30 2.89
N LEU A 145 0.08 -3.88 2.26
CA LEU A 145 0.12 -3.27 0.93
C LEU A 145 1.01 -2.02 0.89
N THR A 146 0.84 -1.09 1.85
CA THR A 146 1.65 0.13 1.92
C THR A 146 3.13 -0.19 2.15
N LEU A 147 3.45 -1.05 3.11
CA LEU A 147 4.83 -1.43 3.43
C LEU A 147 5.55 -2.03 2.23
N PHE A 148 4.93 -3.00 1.56
CA PHE A 148 5.57 -3.66 0.42
C PHE A 148 5.65 -2.76 -0.82
N ILE A 149 4.61 -1.97 -1.12
CA ILE A 149 4.67 -1.04 -2.26
C ILE A 149 5.73 0.05 -2.02
N THR A 150 5.80 0.62 -0.81
CA THR A 150 6.83 1.64 -0.49
C THR A 150 8.23 1.04 -0.48
N MET A 151 8.42 -0.17 0.05
CA MET A 151 9.68 -0.92 0.00
C MET A 151 10.12 -1.18 -1.46
N MET A 152 9.24 -1.70 -2.30
CA MET A 152 9.54 -1.99 -3.70
C MET A 152 9.80 -0.71 -4.50
N THR A 153 9.01 0.35 -4.25
CA THR A 153 9.22 1.68 -4.86
C THR A 153 10.60 2.20 -4.50
N PHE A 154 10.96 2.19 -3.22
CA PHE A 154 12.28 2.60 -2.78
C PHE A 154 13.37 1.79 -3.48
N ARG A 155 13.28 0.46 -3.45
CA ARG A 155 14.30 -0.41 -4.05
C ARG A 155 14.41 -0.28 -5.57
N HIS A 156 13.30 -0.04 -6.27
CA HIS A 156 13.26 0.02 -7.73
C HIS A 156 13.71 1.37 -8.28
N TYR A 157 13.39 2.48 -7.61
CA TYR A 157 13.63 3.84 -8.12
C TYR A 157 14.83 4.55 -7.47
N THR A 158 15.50 3.91 -6.50
CA THR A 158 16.71 4.47 -5.87
C THR A 158 17.97 4.06 -6.67
N PRO A 159 19.01 4.92 -6.74
CA PRO A 159 20.28 4.58 -7.39
C PRO A 159 20.96 3.36 -6.77
N LYS A 160 21.68 2.59 -7.60
CA LYS A 160 22.40 1.36 -7.22
C LYS A 160 23.44 1.56 -6.10
N ARG A 161 23.89 2.78 -5.84
CA ARG A 161 24.82 3.08 -4.73
C ARG A 161 24.17 2.88 -3.35
N LEU A 162 22.85 2.96 -3.27
CA LEU A 162 22.09 2.83 -2.02
C LEU A 162 21.47 1.43 -1.86
N THR A 163 22.03 0.40 -2.51
CA THR A 163 21.51 -0.98 -2.41
C THR A 163 21.50 -1.50 -0.96
N TYR A 164 22.48 -1.13 -0.13
CA TYR A 164 22.51 -1.46 1.30
C TYR A 164 21.28 -0.92 2.05
N LEU A 165 20.84 0.28 1.71
CA LEU A 165 19.64 0.87 2.28
C LEU A 165 18.40 0.07 1.87
N GLY A 166 18.37 -0.50 0.66
CA GLY A 166 17.31 -1.44 0.26
C GLY A 166 17.19 -2.66 1.17
N TYR A 167 18.32 -3.26 1.61
CA TYR A 167 18.29 -4.37 2.57
C TYR A 167 17.78 -3.94 3.95
N PHE A 168 18.12 -2.73 4.39
CA PHE A 168 17.57 -2.15 5.62
C PHE A 168 16.03 -2.00 5.55
N TYR A 169 15.49 -1.52 4.42
CA TYR A 169 14.04 -1.44 4.22
C TYR A 169 13.36 -2.80 4.21
N ASN A 170 14.00 -3.84 3.67
CA ASN A 170 13.47 -5.20 3.74
C ASN A 170 13.40 -5.70 5.20
N ALA A 171 14.44 -5.44 6.00
CA ALA A 171 14.46 -5.80 7.41
C ALA A 171 13.36 -5.06 8.19
N LEU A 172 13.20 -3.75 7.96
CA LEU A 172 12.12 -2.96 8.56
C LEU A 172 10.73 -3.50 8.18
N ALA A 173 10.51 -3.82 6.91
CA ALA A 173 9.25 -4.41 6.46
C ALA A 173 8.98 -5.74 7.18
N PHE A 174 9.98 -6.61 7.30
CA PHE A 174 9.83 -7.89 8.01
C PHE A 174 9.49 -7.71 9.49
N VAL A 175 10.17 -6.79 10.19
CA VAL A 175 9.85 -6.43 11.57
C VAL A 175 8.41 -5.92 11.68
N ALA A 176 7.99 -5.03 10.77
CA ALA A 176 6.64 -4.49 10.75
C ALA A 176 5.57 -5.57 10.54
N LEU A 177 5.83 -6.61 9.73
CA LEU A 177 4.90 -7.74 9.54
C LEU A 177 4.74 -8.57 10.82
N ILE A 178 5.85 -8.89 11.49
CA ILE A 178 5.82 -9.60 12.77
C ILE A 178 5.01 -8.78 13.79
N CYS A 179 5.23 -7.47 13.85
CA CYS A 179 4.50 -6.58 14.74
C CYS A 179 2.99 -6.53 14.43
N ILE A 180 2.57 -6.57 13.15
CA ILE A 180 1.14 -6.67 12.77
C ILE A 180 0.53 -7.96 13.31
N LEU A 181 1.22 -9.09 13.13
CA LEU A 181 0.74 -10.40 13.59
C LEU A 181 0.65 -10.50 15.11
N LEU A 182 1.67 -9.99 15.82
CA LEU A 182 1.69 -9.92 17.27
C LEU A 182 0.57 -9.02 17.81
N ALA A 183 0.24 -7.93 17.12
CA ALA A 183 -0.86 -7.06 17.51
C ALA A 183 -2.26 -7.67 17.25
N ARG A 184 -2.34 -8.83 16.58
CA ARG A 184 -3.58 -9.49 16.15
C ARG A 184 -4.56 -8.53 15.46
N LYS A 185 -4.02 -7.63 14.64
CA LYS A 185 -4.80 -6.67 13.84
C LYS A 185 -5.35 -7.28 12.56
N HIS A 186 -4.61 -8.22 11.98
CA HIS A 186 -4.97 -8.95 10.76
C HIS A 186 -4.66 -10.43 10.94
N TYR A 187 -5.37 -11.28 10.20
CA TYR A 187 -5.04 -12.69 10.11
C TYR A 187 -3.75 -12.89 9.29
N SER A 188 -3.07 -14.01 9.51
CA SER A 188 -1.86 -14.36 8.75
C SER A 188 -2.14 -14.45 7.24
N ILE A 189 -3.34 -14.92 6.86
CA ILE A 189 -3.78 -14.98 5.47
C ILE A 189 -3.89 -13.58 4.84
N ASP A 190 -4.30 -12.56 5.59
CA ASP A 190 -4.43 -11.19 5.08
C ASP A 190 -3.07 -10.59 4.74
N ILE A 191 -2.07 -10.93 5.55
CA ILE A 191 -0.68 -10.53 5.32
C ILE A 191 -0.13 -11.25 4.09
N PHE A 192 -0.37 -12.56 3.99
CA PHE A 192 0.05 -13.34 2.82
C PHE A 192 -0.58 -12.80 1.53
N LEU A 193 -1.89 -12.55 1.52
CA LEU A 193 -2.59 -11.96 0.37
C LEU A 193 -2.08 -10.55 0.07
N GLY A 194 -1.87 -9.71 1.09
CA GLY A 194 -1.31 -8.37 0.91
C GLY A 194 0.08 -8.40 0.26
N TYR A 195 0.96 -9.29 0.72
CA TYR A 195 2.27 -9.51 0.11
C TYR A 195 2.15 -9.99 -1.35
N PHE A 196 1.29 -10.98 -1.62
CA PHE A 196 1.13 -11.53 -2.95
C PHE A 196 0.58 -10.49 -3.93
N VAL A 197 -0.48 -9.78 -3.56
CA VAL A 197 -1.13 -8.76 -4.39
C VAL A 197 -0.17 -7.61 -4.69
N SER A 198 0.50 -7.05 -3.66
CA SER A 198 1.44 -5.94 -3.85
C SER A 198 2.59 -6.33 -4.78
N THR A 199 3.25 -7.46 -4.53
CA THR A 199 4.37 -7.91 -5.35
C THR A 199 3.95 -8.25 -6.78
N ARG A 200 2.85 -8.98 -6.98
CA ARG A 200 2.38 -9.35 -8.33
C ARG A 200 2.00 -8.11 -9.13
N ILE A 201 1.24 -7.18 -8.55
CA ILE A 201 0.86 -5.94 -9.25
C ILE A 201 2.10 -5.14 -9.65
N PHE A 202 3.02 -4.93 -8.71
CA PHE A 202 4.22 -4.13 -8.96
C PHE A 202 5.08 -4.75 -10.06
N TRP A 203 5.41 -6.05 -9.97
CA TRP A 203 6.27 -6.69 -10.96
C TRP A 203 5.58 -6.89 -12.31
N SER A 204 4.29 -7.22 -12.35
CA SER A 204 3.54 -7.32 -13.61
C SER A 204 3.50 -5.97 -14.33
N TYR A 205 3.36 -4.87 -13.60
CA TYR A 205 3.36 -3.53 -14.20
C TYR A 205 4.71 -3.23 -14.85
N HIS A 206 5.81 -3.45 -14.14
CA HIS A 206 7.14 -3.16 -14.66
C HIS A 206 7.56 -4.14 -15.77
N ALA A 207 7.09 -5.39 -15.75
CA ALA A 207 7.29 -6.34 -16.83
C ALA A 207 6.57 -5.90 -18.12
N LEU A 208 5.30 -5.46 -18.01
CA LEU A 208 4.55 -4.92 -19.14
C LEU A 208 5.15 -3.61 -19.66
N ALA A 209 5.58 -2.71 -18.76
CA ALA A 209 6.24 -1.47 -19.16
C ALA A 209 7.55 -1.76 -19.92
N ASN A 210 8.37 -2.70 -19.45
CA ASN A 210 9.59 -3.09 -20.16
C ASN A 210 9.30 -3.68 -21.54
N SER A 211 8.29 -4.56 -21.64
CA SER A 211 7.86 -5.19 -22.89
C SER A 211 7.25 -4.18 -23.88
N TYR A 212 6.54 -3.16 -23.38
CA TYR A 212 6.07 -2.02 -24.20
C TYR A 212 7.22 -1.29 -24.88
N HIS A 213 8.27 -0.95 -24.14
CA HIS A 213 9.44 -0.23 -24.69
C HIS A 213 10.30 -1.08 -25.61
N GLN A 214 10.20 -2.41 -25.53
CA GLN A 214 10.84 -3.34 -26.45
C GLN A 214 10.01 -3.59 -27.72
N GLY A 215 8.78 -3.05 -27.81
CA GLY A 215 7.87 -3.29 -28.93
C GLY A 215 7.24 -4.69 -28.93
N ASP A 216 7.30 -5.41 -27.80
CA ASP A 216 6.94 -6.83 -27.69
C ASP A 216 5.77 -7.07 -26.73
N ILE A 217 4.94 -6.05 -26.49
CA ILE A 217 3.85 -6.12 -25.51
C ILE A 217 2.80 -7.17 -25.90
N ASP A 218 2.52 -7.32 -27.19
CA ASP A 218 1.48 -8.25 -27.66
C ASP A 218 1.90 -9.72 -27.54
N SER A 219 3.21 -10.02 -27.54
CA SER A 219 3.70 -11.40 -27.31
C SER A 219 3.75 -11.77 -25.83
N ASN A 220 3.88 -10.77 -24.94
CA ASN A 220 3.96 -10.99 -23.51
C ASN A 220 2.61 -11.52 -22.98
N PRO A 221 2.55 -12.73 -22.37
CA PRO A 221 1.30 -13.29 -21.86
C PRO A 221 0.59 -12.40 -20.82
N LEU A 222 1.35 -11.56 -20.10
CA LEU A 222 0.78 -10.62 -19.13
C LEU A 222 -0.12 -9.56 -19.79
N SER A 223 0.00 -9.33 -21.11
CA SER A 223 -0.76 -8.33 -21.85
C SER A 223 -2.25 -8.66 -21.94
N GLN A 224 -2.62 -9.93 -21.71
CA GLN A 224 -4.01 -10.38 -21.61
C GLN A 224 -4.73 -9.82 -20.37
N SER A 225 -4.01 -9.18 -19.45
CA SER A 225 -4.61 -8.51 -18.30
C SER A 225 -5.53 -7.37 -18.72
N TRP A 226 -6.69 -7.24 -18.07
CA TRP A 226 -7.68 -6.20 -18.37
C TRP A 226 -7.15 -4.76 -18.23
N TRP A 227 -6.06 -4.56 -17.48
CA TRP A 227 -5.48 -3.25 -17.19
C TRP A 227 -4.26 -2.91 -18.07
N THR A 228 -3.93 -3.75 -19.05
CA THR A 228 -2.81 -3.52 -19.99
C THR A 228 -2.97 -2.22 -20.79
N PHE A 229 -4.21 -1.82 -21.13
CA PHE A 229 -4.46 -0.55 -21.83
C PHE A 229 -3.93 0.65 -21.03
N ALA A 230 -4.01 0.60 -19.69
CA ALA A 230 -3.53 1.66 -18.84
C ALA A 230 -1.99 1.73 -18.87
N VAL A 231 -1.30 0.58 -18.98
CA VAL A 231 0.16 0.56 -19.15
C VAL A 231 0.56 1.24 -20.46
N ARG A 232 -0.11 0.93 -21.58
CA ARG A 232 0.15 1.60 -22.88
C ARG A 232 -0.02 3.11 -22.78
N TYR A 233 -1.07 3.56 -22.09
CA TYR A 233 -1.32 4.99 -21.88
C TYR A 233 -0.26 5.64 -20.96
N PHE A 234 0.16 4.97 -19.89
CA PHE A 234 1.16 5.53 -18.97
C PHE A 234 2.60 5.44 -19.50
N GLU A 235 2.89 4.59 -20.47
CA GLU A 235 4.23 4.43 -21.00
C GLU A 235 4.46 5.14 -22.34
N SER A 236 3.43 5.72 -22.97
CA SER A 236 3.53 6.42 -24.27
C SER A 236 4.60 7.52 -24.29
N ASP A 237 4.70 8.28 -23.19
CA ASP A 237 5.60 9.42 -23.07
C ASP A 237 6.80 9.11 -22.15
N ALA A 238 6.95 7.85 -21.74
CA ALA A 238 8.07 7.44 -20.88
C ALA A 238 9.32 7.16 -21.73
N PRO A 239 10.53 7.52 -21.27
CA PRO A 239 11.73 7.10 -21.95
C PRO A 239 11.92 5.59 -21.77
N PRO A 240 12.54 4.92 -22.76
CA PRO A 240 12.80 3.50 -22.68
C PRO A 240 13.76 3.15 -21.52
N PRO A 241 13.76 1.89 -21.03
CA PRO A 241 14.48 1.48 -19.82
C PRO A 241 15.99 1.75 -19.84
N ASN A 242 16.61 1.77 -21.02
CA ASN A 242 18.02 2.10 -21.22
C ASN A 242 18.34 3.58 -20.98
N LEU A 243 17.38 4.48 -21.20
CA LEU A 243 17.49 5.91 -20.94
C LEU A 243 16.91 6.30 -19.57
N PHE A 244 16.12 5.42 -18.95
CA PHE A 244 15.55 5.62 -17.62
C PHE A 244 16.59 5.31 -16.53
N LEU A 245 17.45 6.29 -16.24
CA LEU A 245 18.40 6.18 -15.15
C LEU A 245 17.77 6.64 -13.82
N ASN A 246 17.95 5.84 -12.78
CA ASN A 246 17.51 6.16 -11.42
C ASN A 246 18.46 7.20 -10.80
N VAL A 247 18.24 8.46 -11.17
CA VAL A 247 18.98 9.62 -10.63
C VAL A 247 18.04 10.46 -9.77
N LEU A 248 18.48 10.74 -8.55
CA LEU A 248 17.78 11.61 -7.62
C LEU A 248 18.30 13.05 -7.77
N GLU A 249 17.44 13.94 -8.23
CA GLU A 249 17.65 15.38 -8.32
C GLU A 249 16.83 16.09 -7.24
N TRP A 250 17.50 16.86 -6.39
CA TRP A 250 16.79 17.69 -5.43
C TRP A 250 15.97 18.78 -6.14
N PRO A 251 14.73 19.06 -5.67
CA PRO A 251 13.95 20.17 -6.21
C PRO A 251 14.76 21.45 -6.14
N SER A 252 14.81 22.19 -7.25
CA SER A 252 15.65 23.38 -7.47
C SER A 252 15.42 24.54 -6.49
N SER A 253 14.42 24.45 -5.62
CA SER A 253 14.10 25.39 -4.53
C SER A 253 14.87 25.14 -3.23
N CYS A 254 15.71 24.09 -3.13
CA CYS A 254 16.49 23.81 -1.92
C CYS A 254 17.85 24.55 -1.91
N PRO A 255 18.25 25.20 -0.80
CA PRO A 255 19.45 26.03 -0.76
C PRO A 255 20.73 25.25 -1.11
N SER A 256 21.56 25.88 -1.95
CA SER A 256 22.76 25.33 -2.61
C SER A 256 23.82 24.70 -1.69
N LYS A 257 23.76 24.94 -0.38
CA LYS A 257 24.69 24.36 0.62
C LYS A 257 24.52 22.85 0.81
N PHE A 258 23.33 22.29 0.61
CA PHE A 258 23.12 20.83 0.72
C PHE A 258 23.53 20.07 -0.56
N ARG A 259 23.52 20.76 -1.71
CA ARG A 259 23.81 20.18 -3.04
C ARG A 259 25.25 19.66 -3.18
N ARG A 260 26.22 20.23 -2.45
CA ARG A 260 27.65 19.88 -2.55
C ARG A 260 28.09 18.72 -1.65
N ARG A 261 27.26 18.28 -0.69
CA ARG A 261 27.69 17.32 0.35
C ARG A 261 27.41 15.85 -0.01
N PHE A 262 26.60 15.59 -1.03
CA PHE A 262 26.20 14.25 -1.47
C PHE A 262 26.53 13.98 -2.95
N SER A 263 27.26 14.88 -3.60
CA SER A 263 27.73 14.75 -5.00
C SER A 263 29.16 14.21 -5.12
N MET A 264 29.72 13.64 -4.04
CA MET A 264 30.93 12.80 -4.08
C MET A 264 30.53 11.36 -3.77
#